data_AF-A0A5C5RKE3-F1
#
_entry.id   AF-A0A5C5RKE3-F1
#
_cell.length_a   1.000
_cell.length_b   1.000
_cell.length_c   1.000
_cell.angle_alpha   90.00
_cell.angle_beta   90.00
_cell.angle_gamma   90.00
#
_symmetry.space_group_name_H-M   'P 1'
#
loop_
_entity.id
_entity.type
_entity.pdbx_description
1 polymer ?
#
loop_
_entity_poly.entity_id
_entity_poly.type
_entity_poly.pdbx_seq_one_letter_code
_entity_poly.pdbx_strand_id
1 'polypeptide(L)'
;LGELLNARGIFGPYMWAPVVNNVVGITGLVAFLVMWGPAPGDGVFPVGDFSSPQFWLLAGSATLGVLLQALVLLIPMRNAGVSLRLDFHFRGTSFGTASKVAGWTFATLGVSQIGILSTSNLATQVDTWAAGKDVLLAGIASYTTAFMIYMVPQSLISVSLATAIFTRLANAAAERDGQTMADNYHQGVRLITLLSLLAAAVLMAGAVPMMQLALPPGASPEAARAYSWVLLALMPGVASTGMV
;
A
#
# COMPACT_ATOMS: atom_id res chain seq x y z
N LEU A 1 19.12 -2.41 4.05
CA LEU A 1 19.75 -1.16 4.51
C LEU A 1 19.05 -0.60 5.74
N GLY A 2 17.71 -0.46 5.71
CA GLY A 2 16.90 -0.05 6.86
C GLY A 2 17.09 -0.91 8.12
N GLU A 3 17.02 -2.24 7.99
CA GLU A 3 17.18 -3.17 9.13
C GLU A 3 18.53 -3.03 9.87
N LEU A 4 19.62 -2.71 9.16
CA LEU A 4 20.94 -2.48 9.75
C LEU A 4 21.03 -1.14 10.49
N LEU A 5 20.31 -0.12 10.03
CA LEU A 5 20.22 1.19 10.70
C LEU A 5 19.29 1.13 11.92
N ASN A 6 18.21 0.35 11.82
CA ASN A 6 17.29 0.04 12.92
C ASN A 6 18.02 -0.63 14.09
N ALA A 7 18.89 -1.60 13.80
CA ALA A 7 19.71 -2.29 14.80
C ALA A 7 20.71 -1.36 15.54
N ARG A 8 20.94 -0.14 15.03
CA ARG A 8 21.80 0.88 15.66
C ARG A 8 21.02 2.08 16.18
N GLY A 9 19.70 2.04 16.20
CA GLY A 9 18.85 3.11 16.72
C GLY A 9 18.74 4.34 15.82
N ILE A 10 19.09 4.24 14.52
CA ILE A 10 19.02 5.35 13.56
C ILE A 10 17.75 5.20 12.71
N PHE A 11 16.62 5.64 13.26
CA PHE A 11 15.29 5.48 12.65
C PHE A 11 14.96 6.57 11.61
N GLY A 12 15.39 7.81 11.87
CA GLY A 12 14.97 9.00 11.11
C GLY A 12 15.21 8.93 9.59
N PRO A 13 16.43 8.65 9.12
CA PRO A 13 16.71 8.60 7.68
C PRO A 13 15.96 7.50 6.93
N TYR A 14 15.66 6.38 7.59
CA TYR A 14 14.89 5.29 6.99
C TYR A 14 13.44 5.69 6.72
N MET A 15 12.84 6.45 7.64
CA MET A 15 11.46 6.94 7.50
C MET A 15 11.29 7.97 6.37
N TRP A 16 12.36 8.69 6.00
CA TRP A 16 12.33 9.69 4.93
C TRP A 16 12.52 9.10 3.52
N ALA A 17 12.99 7.85 3.42
CA ALA A 17 13.24 7.23 2.12
C ALA A 17 11.97 7.15 1.23
N PRO A 18 10.81 6.72 1.74
CA PRO A 18 9.55 6.72 0.97
C PRO A 18 9.10 8.13 0.57
N VAL A 19 9.38 9.14 1.40
CA VAL A 19 9.02 10.54 1.10
C VAL A 19 9.80 11.04 -0.12
N VAL A 20 11.08 10.72 -0.23
CA VAL A 20 11.91 11.08 -1.40
C VAL A 20 11.31 10.48 -2.69
N ASN A 21 10.91 9.21 -2.66
CA ASN A 21 10.27 8.57 -3.81
C ASN A 21 8.97 9.28 -4.21
N ASN A 22 8.10 9.58 -3.24
CA ASN A 22 6.86 10.30 -3.50
C ASN A 22 7.10 11.70 -4.07
N VAL A 23 8.07 12.45 -3.56
CA VAL A 23 8.42 13.78 -4.09
C VAL A 23 8.86 13.70 -5.55
N VAL A 24 9.69 12.71 -5.89
CA VAL A 24 10.16 12.50 -7.27
C VAL A 24 9.01 12.09 -8.19
N GLY A 25 8.15 11.17 -7.72
CA GLY A 25 6.96 10.74 -8.46
C GLY A 25 5.97 11.89 -8.71
N ILE A 26 5.67 12.70 -7.69
CA ILE A 26 4.82 13.90 -7.82
C ILE A 26 5.46 14.89 -8.79
N THR A 27 6.77 15.12 -8.69
CA THR A 27 7.48 16.03 -9.61
C THR A 27 7.39 15.53 -11.06
N GLY A 28 7.53 14.22 -11.28
CA GLY A 28 7.33 13.60 -12.59
C GLY A 28 5.91 13.77 -13.13
N LEU A 29 4.90 13.57 -12.29
CA LEU A 29 3.49 13.77 -12.63
C LEU A 29 3.18 15.25 -12.94
N VAL A 30 3.70 16.19 -12.14
CA VAL A 30 3.55 17.63 -12.40
C VAL A 30 4.21 18.01 -13.72
N ALA A 31 5.42 17.52 -13.99
CA ALA A 31 6.12 17.75 -15.25
C ALA A 31 5.30 17.20 -16.44
N PHE A 32 4.69 16.02 -16.29
CA PHE A 32 3.81 15.45 -17.29
C PHE A 32 2.61 16.37 -17.57
N LEU A 33 1.92 16.81 -16.53
CA LEU A 33 0.75 17.68 -16.63
C LEU A 33 1.07 19.04 -17.25
N VAL A 34 2.25 19.61 -16.96
CA VAL A 34 2.70 20.88 -17.57
C VAL A 34 2.98 20.72 -19.06
N MET A 35 3.55 19.59 -19.49
CA MET A 35 3.94 19.38 -20.89
C MET A 35 2.80 18.91 -21.79
N TRP A 36 1.93 18.03 -21.28
CA TRP A 36 0.87 17.40 -22.08
C TRP A 36 -0.55 17.67 -21.59
N GLY A 37 -0.71 18.32 -20.44
CA GLY A 37 -2.02 18.56 -19.85
C GLY A 37 -2.64 17.31 -19.20
N PRO A 38 -3.83 17.47 -18.59
CA PRO A 38 -4.62 16.34 -18.09
C PRO A 38 -5.16 15.49 -19.25
N ALA A 39 -5.58 14.26 -18.94
CA ALA A 39 -6.20 13.38 -19.91
C ALA A 39 -7.43 14.04 -20.57
N PRO A 40 -7.60 13.93 -21.90
CA PRO A 40 -8.79 14.44 -22.58
C PRO A 40 -10.07 13.72 -22.10
N GLY A 41 -11.19 14.45 -22.00
CA GLY A 41 -12.51 13.86 -21.74
C GLY A 41 -12.68 13.29 -20.32
N ASP A 42 -12.97 11.99 -20.26
CA ASP A 42 -13.36 11.18 -19.09
C ASP A 42 -12.18 10.79 -18.18
N GLY A 43 -10.99 11.32 -18.41
CA GLY A 43 -9.85 11.17 -17.50
C GLY A 43 -8.98 9.93 -17.77
N VAL A 44 -9.21 9.21 -18.87
CA VAL A 44 -8.47 8.01 -19.25
C VAL A 44 -7.67 8.29 -20.52
N PHE A 45 -6.33 8.11 -20.46
CA PHE A 45 -5.50 8.10 -21.67
C PHE A 45 -5.62 6.74 -22.35
N PRO A 46 -6.09 6.66 -23.61
CA PRO A 46 -6.04 5.42 -24.38
C PRO A 46 -4.58 4.99 -24.54
N VAL A 47 -4.28 3.72 -24.28
CA VAL A 47 -2.90 3.18 -24.36
C VAL A 47 -2.31 3.37 -25.76
N GLY A 48 -3.15 3.37 -26.81
CA GLY A 48 -2.74 3.62 -28.19
C GLY A 48 -2.29 5.06 -28.49
N ASP A 49 -2.74 6.03 -27.68
CA ASP A 49 -2.39 7.45 -27.81
C ASP A 49 -1.18 7.84 -26.95
N PHE A 50 -0.63 6.88 -26.20
CA PHE A 50 0.50 7.12 -25.31
C PHE A 50 1.81 7.18 -26.11
N SER A 51 2.34 8.38 -26.28
CA SER A 51 3.59 8.58 -27.00
C SER A 51 4.80 8.05 -26.21
N SER A 52 5.87 7.67 -26.91
CA SER A 52 7.10 7.20 -26.26
C SER A 52 7.70 8.21 -25.26
N PRO A 53 7.71 9.53 -25.52
CA PRO A 53 8.18 10.52 -24.54
C PRO A 53 7.34 10.57 -23.25
N GLN A 54 6.02 10.44 -23.37
CA GLN A 54 5.10 10.39 -22.22
C GLN A 54 5.38 9.16 -21.34
N PHE A 55 5.57 8.00 -21.98
CA PHE A 55 5.95 6.76 -21.29
C PHE A 55 7.27 6.92 -20.53
N TRP A 56 8.31 7.41 -21.21
CA TRP A 56 9.64 7.52 -20.61
C TRP A 56 9.72 8.54 -19.48
N LEU A 57 8.93 9.62 -19.53
CA LEU A 57 8.88 10.54 -18.39
C LEU A 57 8.29 9.86 -17.15
N LEU A 58 7.15 9.19 -17.28
CA LEU A 58 6.50 8.54 -16.13
C LEU A 58 7.32 7.36 -15.62
N ALA A 59 7.75 6.46 -16.51
CA ALA A 59 8.58 5.32 -16.14
C ALA A 59 9.95 5.75 -15.60
N GLY A 60 10.55 6.78 -16.19
CA GLY A 60 11.82 7.35 -15.77
C GLY A 60 11.74 8.00 -14.40
N SER A 61 10.71 8.82 -14.15
CA SER A 61 10.51 9.46 -12.85
C SER A 61 10.24 8.44 -11.73
N ALA A 62 9.42 7.42 -11.99
CA ALA A 62 9.18 6.33 -11.04
C ALA A 62 10.47 5.55 -10.72
N THR A 63 11.27 5.20 -11.74
CA THR A 63 12.54 4.49 -11.56
C THR A 63 13.54 5.35 -10.78
N LEU A 64 13.62 6.63 -11.10
CA LEU A 64 14.47 7.59 -10.41
C LEU A 64 14.07 7.75 -8.95
N GLY A 65 12.77 7.77 -8.64
CA GLY A 65 12.27 7.82 -7.27
C GLY A 65 12.74 6.64 -6.42
N VAL A 66 12.67 5.42 -6.96
CA VAL A 66 13.18 4.20 -6.29
C VAL A 66 14.69 4.25 -6.11
N LEU A 67 15.44 4.70 -7.13
CA LEU A 67 16.89 4.85 -7.04
C LEU A 67 17.27 5.88 -5.96
N LEU A 68 16.65 7.04 -5.95
CA LEU A 68 16.92 8.09 -4.95
C LEU A 68 16.52 7.67 -3.55
N GLN A 69 15.40 6.96 -3.39
CA GLN A 69 15.01 6.34 -2.11
C GLN A 69 16.06 5.36 -1.59
N ALA A 70 16.70 4.58 -2.46
CA ALA A 70 17.79 3.70 -2.04
C ALA A 70 19.07 4.48 -1.71
N LEU A 71 19.43 5.48 -2.54
CA LEU A 71 20.65 6.27 -2.40
C LEU A 71 20.66 7.17 -1.16
N VAL A 72 19.52 7.74 -0.75
CA VAL A 72 19.45 8.61 0.43
C VAL A 72 19.84 7.88 1.72
N LEU A 73 19.71 6.55 1.74
CA LEU A 73 20.11 5.71 2.87
C LEU A 73 21.63 5.44 2.94
N LEU A 74 22.37 5.67 1.86
CA LEU A 74 23.83 5.46 1.84
C LEU A 74 24.57 6.51 2.66
N ILE A 75 24.06 7.75 2.69
CA ILE A 75 24.63 8.88 3.46
C ILE A 75 24.67 8.57 4.97
N PRO A 76 23.54 8.26 5.64
CA PRO A 76 23.54 7.93 7.07
C PRO A 76 24.30 6.63 7.37
N MET A 77 24.34 5.66 6.47
CA MET A 77 25.15 4.44 6.65
C MET A 77 26.64 4.75 6.70
N ARG A 78 27.13 5.64 5.81
CA ARG A 78 28.52 6.09 5.82
C ARG A 78 28.85 6.84 7.11
N ASN A 79 27.94 7.70 7.58
CA ASN A 79 28.09 8.42 8.84
C ASN A 79 28.08 7.50 10.07
N ALA A 80 27.37 6.38 10.01
CA ALA A 80 27.34 5.35 11.05
C ALA A 80 28.56 4.39 11.02
N GLY A 81 29.53 4.63 10.13
CA GLY A 81 30.74 3.81 10.01
C GLY A 81 30.49 2.41 9.42
N VAL A 82 29.36 2.19 8.74
CA VAL A 82 29.05 0.92 8.09
C VAL A 82 29.59 0.94 6.66
N SER A 83 30.70 0.22 6.43
CA SER A 83 31.18 -0.01 5.07
C SER A 83 30.37 -1.12 4.41
N LEU A 84 29.64 -0.79 3.34
CA LEU A 84 29.03 -1.78 2.44
C LEU A 84 30.15 -2.55 1.73
N ARG A 85 30.50 -3.73 2.26
CA ARG A 85 31.25 -4.74 1.51
C ARG A 85 30.24 -5.68 0.87
N LEU A 86 30.15 -5.62 -0.45
CA LEU A 86 29.40 -6.59 -1.23
C LEU A 86 30.18 -7.91 -1.19
N ASP A 87 29.77 -8.80 -0.31
CA ASP A 87 30.33 -10.15 -0.23
C ASP A 87 29.37 -11.13 -0.92
N PHE A 88 29.87 -11.82 -1.94
CA PHE A 88 29.11 -12.77 -2.76
C PHE A 88 29.41 -14.23 -2.37
N HIS A 89 29.90 -14.49 -1.16
CA HIS A 89 30.09 -15.84 -0.63
C HIS A 89 28.77 -16.46 -0.13
N PHE A 90 27.98 -17.02 -1.04
CA PHE A 90 26.69 -17.67 -0.74
C PHE A 90 26.79 -19.11 -0.22
N ARG A 91 27.99 -19.69 -0.15
CA ARG A 91 28.23 -21.09 0.28
C ARG A 91 28.78 -21.14 1.70
N GLY A 92 28.05 -21.78 2.63
CA GLY A 92 28.52 -22.09 3.99
C GLY A 92 27.97 -21.22 5.13
N THR A 93 27.16 -20.20 4.81
CA THR A 93 26.50 -19.32 5.78
C THR A 93 25.18 -19.89 6.32
N SER A 94 24.81 -19.61 7.57
CA SER A 94 23.63 -20.16 8.29
C SER A 94 22.27 -19.65 7.78
N PHE A 95 22.07 -19.56 6.47
CA PHE A 95 20.84 -19.10 5.83
C PHE A 95 19.62 -20.00 6.08
N GLY A 96 19.78 -21.19 6.65
CA GLY A 96 18.67 -22.15 6.82
C GLY A 96 17.43 -21.56 7.50
N THR A 97 17.61 -20.77 8.56
CA THR A 97 16.49 -20.15 9.28
C THR A 97 15.95 -18.91 8.56
N ALA A 98 16.83 -18.03 8.06
CA ALA A 98 16.44 -16.80 7.35
C ALA A 98 15.73 -17.11 6.03
N SER A 99 16.22 -18.08 5.26
CA SER A 99 15.62 -18.52 4.01
C SER A 99 14.27 -19.21 4.22
N LYS A 100 14.07 -19.92 5.34
CA LYS A 100 12.78 -20.52 5.67
C LYS A 100 11.74 -19.45 6.00
N VAL A 101 12.11 -18.44 6.78
CA VAL A 101 11.25 -17.28 7.08
C VAL A 101 10.92 -16.52 5.79
N ALA A 102 11.94 -16.18 4.99
CA ALA A 102 11.75 -15.49 3.72
C ALA A 102 10.88 -16.31 2.74
N GLY A 103 11.08 -17.63 2.66
CA GLY A 103 10.27 -18.52 1.85
C GLY A 103 8.79 -18.49 2.25
N TRP A 104 8.49 -18.52 3.55
CA TRP A 104 7.11 -18.35 4.03
C TRP A 104 6.55 -16.95 3.72
N THR A 105 7.34 -15.89 3.86
CA THR A 105 6.95 -14.54 3.47
C THR A 105 6.62 -14.46 1.97
N PHE A 106 7.45 -15.04 1.10
CA PHE A 106 7.17 -15.07 -0.33
C PHE A 106 5.95 -15.92 -0.68
N ALA A 107 5.73 -17.04 0.02
CA ALA A 107 4.56 -17.88 -0.18
C ALA A 107 3.27 -17.14 0.21
N THR A 108 3.23 -16.46 1.36
CA THR A 108 2.07 -15.68 1.79
C THR A 108 1.80 -14.50 0.85
N LEU A 109 2.85 -13.82 0.40
CA LEU A 109 2.74 -12.78 -0.63
C LEU A 109 2.21 -13.35 -1.95
N GLY A 110 2.69 -14.51 -2.39
CA GLY A 110 2.23 -15.17 -3.62
C GLY A 110 0.74 -15.49 -3.58
N VAL A 111 0.25 -16.05 -2.46
CA VAL A 111 -1.18 -16.31 -2.25
C VAL A 111 -1.99 -15.01 -2.27
N SER A 112 -1.49 -13.95 -1.63
CA SER A 112 -2.13 -12.63 -1.64
C SER A 112 -2.25 -12.06 -3.07
N GLN A 113 -1.20 -12.18 -3.89
CA GLN A 113 -1.21 -11.69 -5.27
C GLN A 113 -2.20 -12.46 -6.15
N ILE A 114 -2.37 -13.77 -5.95
CA ILE A 114 -3.39 -14.54 -6.67
C ILE A 114 -4.79 -14.00 -6.35
N GLY A 115 -5.07 -13.64 -5.10
CA GLY A 115 -6.33 -13.01 -4.71
C GLY A 115 -6.57 -11.69 -5.45
N ILE A 116 -5.58 -10.80 -5.46
CA ILE A 116 -5.66 -9.50 -6.14
C ILE A 116 -5.88 -9.67 -7.65
N LEU A 117 -5.13 -10.57 -8.29
CA LEU A 117 -5.26 -10.84 -9.73
C LEU A 117 -6.62 -11.43 -10.08
N SER A 118 -7.14 -12.33 -9.24
CA SER A 118 -8.47 -12.92 -9.42
C SER A 118 -9.56 -11.84 -9.36
N THR A 119 -9.55 -11.00 -8.33
CA THR A 119 -10.51 -9.89 -8.19
C THR A 119 -10.40 -8.89 -9.34
N SER A 120 -9.18 -8.55 -9.75
CA SER A 120 -8.93 -7.61 -10.86
C SER A 120 -9.43 -8.16 -12.20
N ASN A 121 -9.20 -9.45 -12.48
CA ASN A 121 -9.71 -10.10 -13.69
C ASN A 121 -11.24 -10.18 -13.70
N LEU A 122 -11.88 -10.44 -12.56
CA LEU A 122 -13.34 -10.44 -12.47
C LEU A 122 -13.91 -9.04 -12.69
N ALA A 123 -13.35 -8.02 -12.03
CA ALA A 123 -13.80 -6.63 -12.18
C ALA A 123 -13.60 -6.10 -13.61
N THR A 124 -12.51 -6.50 -14.27
CA THR A 124 -12.24 -6.15 -15.68
C THR A 124 -13.25 -6.83 -16.62
N GLN A 125 -13.61 -8.09 -16.36
CA GLN A 125 -14.64 -8.78 -17.15
C GLN A 125 -16.02 -8.11 -17.04
N VAL A 126 -16.37 -7.57 -15.87
CA VAL A 126 -17.59 -6.79 -15.67
C VAL A 126 -17.60 -5.55 -16.57
N ASP A 127 -16.50 -4.79 -16.65
CA ASP A 127 -16.41 -3.63 -17.55
C ASP A 127 -16.56 -4.02 -19.02
N THR A 128 -15.90 -5.10 -19.46
CA THR A 128 -16.01 -5.57 -20.85
C THR A 128 -17.43 -6.01 -21.23
N TRP A 129 -18.18 -6.58 -20.29
CA TRP A 129 -19.57 -6.98 -20.51
C TRP A 129 -20.52 -5.78 -20.48
N ALA A 130 -20.28 -4.83 -19.59
CA ALA A 130 -21.08 -3.60 -19.44
C ALA A 130 -20.96 -2.69 -20.67
N ALA A 131 -19.75 -2.58 -21.25
CA ALA A 131 -19.49 -1.81 -22.46
C ALA A 131 -20.33 -2.28 -23.67
N GLY A 132 -20.76 -3.55 -23.69
CA GLY A 132 -21.62 -4.11 -24.73
C GLY A 132 -23.12 -3.89 -24.52
N LYS A 133 -23.55 -3.33 -23.39
CA LYS A 133 -24.98 -3.28 -22.98
C LYS A 133 -25.47 -1.91 -22.50
N ASP A 134 -24.60 -0.90 -22.47
CA ASP A 134 -24.93 0.46 -22.03
C ASP A 134 -25.53 0.51 -20.60
N VAL A 135 -25.12 -0.45 -19.75
CA VAL A 135 -25.55 -0.54 -18.34
C VAL A 135 -24.41 -0.09 -17.44
N LEU A 136 -24.70 0.82 -16.52
CA LEU A 136 -23.73 1.27 -15.51
C LEU A 136 -23.50 0.16 -14.47
N LEU A 137 -22.37 -0.53 -14.57
CA LEU A 137 -21.94 -1.55 -13.62
C LEU A 137 -20.63 -1.16 -12.94
N ALA A 138 -20.47 -1.61 -11.70
CA ALA A 138 -19.31 -1.32 -10.89
C ALA A 138 -18.16 -2.30 -11.25
N GLY A 139 -17.33 -1.92 -12.23
CA GLY A 139 -16.14 -2.69 -12.63
C GLY A 139 -14.83 -2.20 -12.02
N ILE A 140 -13.69 -2.32 -12.72
CA ILE A 140 -12.35 -2.11 -12.16
C ILE A 140 -12.13 -0.70 -11.61
N ALA A 141 -12.69 0.32 -12.27
CA ALA A 141 -12.59 1.71 -11.81
C ALA A 141 -13.29 1.91 -10.45
N SER A 142 -14.44 1.28 -10.26
CA SER A 142 -15.16 1.31 -8.98
C SER A 142 -14.43 0.56 -7.87
N TYR A 143 -13.86 -0.60 -8.21
CA TYR A 143 -13.07 -1.40 -7.28
C TYR A 143 -11.81 -0.65 -6.83
N THR A 144 -11.02 -0.11 -7.77
CA THR A 144 -9.78 0.62 -7.44
C THR A 144 -10.06 1.86 -6.61
N THR A 145 -11.11 2.62 -6.93
CA THR A 145 -11.51 3.81 -6.15
C THR A 145 -11.95 3.41 -4.73
N ALA A 146 -12.84 2.42 -4.61
CA ALA A 146 -13.28 1.92 -3.30
C ALA A 146 -12.11 1.32 -2.49
N PHE A 147 -11.16 0.66 -3.16
CA PHE A 147 -9.98 0.08 -2.55
C PHE A 147 -9.05 1.15 -1.95
N MET A 148 -8.86 2.29 -2.63
CA MET A 148 -8.09 3.41 -2.06
C MET A 148 -8.69 3.91 -0.74
N ILE A 149 -10.01 4.04 -0.67
CA ILE A 149 -10.71 4.44 0.57
C ILE A 149 -10.57 3.35 1.64
N TYR A 150 -10.72 2.07 1.25
CA TYR A 150 -10.52 0.91 2.12
C TYR A 150 -9.11 0.87 2.73
N MET A 151 -8.07 1.30 2.00
CA MET A 151 -6.69 1.32 2.49
C MET A 151 -6.45 2.37 3.59
N VAL A 152 -7.32 3.39 3.73
CA VAL A 152 -7.09 4.48 4.70
C VAL A 152 -7.13 3.99 6.15
N PRO A 153 -8.19 3.32 6.64
CA PRO A 153 -8.18 2.73 7.97
C PRO A 153 -7.06 1.72 8.17
N GLN A 154 -6.81 0.88 7.16
CA GLN A 154 -5.78 -0.16 7.23
C GLN A 154 -4.37 0.44 7.42
N SER A 155 -4.05 1.48 6.67
CA SER A 155 -2.75 2.17 6.77
C SER A 155 -2.62 2.96 8.07
N LEU A 156 -3.69 3.64 8.51
CA LEU A 156 -3.64 4.50 9.68
C LEU A 156 -3.70 3.71 11.00
N ILE A 157 -4.59 2.73 11.11
CA ILE A 157 -4.86 2.00 12.35
C ILE A 157 -3.92 0.80 12.44
N SER A 158 -4.01 -0.13 11.48
CA SER A 158 -3.30 -1.40 11.59
C SER A 158 -1.78 -1.20 11.59
N VAL A 159 -1.22 -0.48 10.62
CA VAL A 159 0.24 -0.30 10.52
C VAL A 159 0.81 0.50 11.70
N SER A 160 0.14 1.59 12.09
CA SER A 160 0.61 2.44 13.20
C SER A 160 0.56 1.71 14.54
N LEU A 161 -0.54 1.01 14.83
CA LEU A 161 -0.66 0.25 16.07
C LEU A 161 0.23 -0.99 16.06
N ALA A 162 0.33 -1.71 14.94
CA ALA A 162 1.24 -2.84 14.82
C ALA A 162 2.68 -2.43 15.14
N THR A 163 3.13 -1.27 14.66
CA THR A 163 4.46 -0.72 14.98
C THR A 163 4.62 -0.43 16.47
N ALA A 164 3.61 0.19 17.10
CA ALA A 164 3.63 0.49 18.53
C ALA A 164 3.62 -0.78 19.39
N ILE A 165 2.76 -1.75 19.06
CA ILE A 165 2.64 -3.03 19.76
C ILE A 165 3.91 -3.86 19.58
N PHE A 166 4.45 -3.93 18.36
CA PHE A 166 5.70 -4.64 18.07
C PHE A 166 6.84 -4.15 18.96
N THR A 167 6.98 -2.84 19.13
CA THR A 167 8.01 -2.26 20.00
C THR A 167 7.83 -2.71 21.46
N ARG A 168 6.59 -2.76 21.97
CA ARG A 168 6.29 -3.23 23.33
C ARG A 168 6.53 -4.73 23.49
N LEU A 169 6.16 -5.53 22.50
CA LEU A 169 6.40 -6.97 22.47
C LEU A 169 7.89 -7.30 22.44
N ALA A 170 8.67 -6.59 21.61
CA ALA A 170 10.12 -6.78 21.51
C ALA A 170 10.82 -6.50 22.85
N ASN A 171 10.41 -5.45 23.56
CA ASN A 171 10.95 -5.12 24.89
C ASN A 171 10.61 -6.21 25.93
N ALA A 172 9.33 -6.63 26.01
CA ALA A 172 8.91 -7.69 26.93
C ALA A 172 9.62 -9.03 26.63
N ALA A 173 9.82 -9.35 25.35
CA ALA A 173 10.57 -10.52 24.92
C ALA A 173 12.05 -10.45 25.33
N ALA A 174 12.68 -9.28 25.25
CA ALA A 174 14.06 -9.08 25.69
C ALA A 174 14.21 -9.29 27.21
N GLU A 175 13.19 -8.91 27.99
CA GLU A 175 13.12 -9.12 29.43
C GLU A 175 12.67 -10.55 29.82
N ARG A 176 12.32 -11.38 28.83
CA ARG A 176 11.73 -12.72 29.01
C ARG A 176 10.43 -12.72 29.84
N ASP A 177 9.70 -11.62 29.82
CA ASP A 177 8.40 -11.49 30.48
C ASP A 177 7.27 -11.92 29.54
N GLY A 178 6.95 -13.21 29.60
CA GLY A 178 5.88 -13.80 28.78
C GLY A 178 4.49 -13.30 29.15
N GLN A 179 4.26 -12.90 30.40
CA GLN A 179 2.95 -12.42 30.86
C GLN A 179 2.67 -11.04 30.26
N THR A 180 3.62 -10.11 30.41
CA THR A 180 3.53 -8.77 29.81
C THR A 180 3.46 -8.85 28.28
N MET A 181 4.15 -9.81 27.66
CA MET A 181 4.06 -10.04 26.22
C MET A 181 2.64 -10.44 25.80
N ALA A 182 2.01 -11.38 26.49
CA ALA A 182 0.64 -11.82 26.21
C ALA A 182 -0.38 -10.69 26.42
N ASP A 183 -0.23 -9.91 27.49
CA ASP A 183 -1.14 -8.79 27.80
C ASP A 183 -1.02 -7.67 26.75
N ASN A 184 0.20 -7.32 26.33
CA ASN A 184 0.43 -6.36 25.25
C ASN A 184 -0.14 -6.84 23.92
N TYR A 185 -0.02 -8.13 23.62
CA TYR A 185 -0.58 -8.72 22.40
C TYR A 185 -2.11 -8.66 22.41
N HIS A 186 -2.76 -9.12 23.49
CA HIS A 186 -4.22 -9.07 23.61
C HIS A 186 -4.77 -7.64 23.56
N GLN A 187 -4.13 -6.71 24.27
CA GLN A 187 -4.51 -5.29 24.23
C GLN A 187 -4.37 -4.74 22.81
N GLY A 188 -3.28 -5.09 22.14
CA GLY A 188 -3.00 -4.68 20.77
C GLY A 188 -4.05 -5.17 19.77
N VAL A 189 -4.31 -6.48 19.74
CA VAL A 189 -5.32 -7.10 18.85
C VAL A 189 -6.70 -6.51 19.13
N ARG A 190 -7.07 -6.31 20.40
CA ARG A 190 -8.35 -5.72 20.79
C ARG A 190 -8.48 -4.29 20.28
N LEU A 191 -7.45 -3.45 20.46
CA LEU A 191 -7.47 -2.06 20.01
C LEU A 191 -7.55 -1.97 18.48
N ILE A 192 -6.73 -2.75 17.77
CA ILE A 192 -6.76 -2.79 16.30
C ILE A 192 -8.16 -3.21 15.83
N THR A 193 -8.69 -4.31 16.36
CA THR A 193 -10.01 -4.82 15.97
C THR A 193 -11.12 -3.79 16.22
N LEU A 194 -11.16 -3.17 17.41
CA LEU A 194 -12.19 -2.20 17.76
C LEU A 194 -12.14 -0.97 16.87
N LEU A 195 -10.94 -0.42 16.62
CA LEU A 195 -10.77 0.77 15.79
C LEU A 195 -11.05 0.47 14.32
N SER A 196 -10.62 -0.70 13.82
CA SER A 196 -10.93 -1.14 12.45
C SER A 196 -12.43 -1.36 12.25
N LEU A 197 -13.14 -1.96 13.23
CA LEU A 197 -14.59 -2.11 13.18
C LEU A 197 -15.32 -0.76 13.22
N LEU A 198 -14.87 0.16 14.06
CA LEU A 198 -15.41 1.52 14.12
C LEU A 198 -15.23 2.24 12.79
N ALA A 199 -14.03 2.18 12.21
CA ALA A 199 -13.74 2.78 10.91
C ALA A 199 -14.60 2.16 9.80
N ALA A 200 -14.75 0.84 9.80
CA ALA A 200 -15.64 0.14 8.87
C ALA A 200 -17.10 0.61 9.04
N ALA A 201 -17.60 0.75 10.27
CA ALA A 201 -18.96 1.23 10.53
C ALA A 201 -19.18 2.67 10.03
N VAL A 202 -18.22 3.55 10.25
CA VAL A 202 -18.26 4.94 9.75
C VAL A 202 -18.24 4.98 8.23
N LEU A 203 -17.35 4.21 7.59
CA LEU A 203 -17.28 4.13 6.13
C LEU A 203 -18.54 3.48 5.53
N MET A 204 -19.15 2.50 6.19
CA MET A 204 -20.43 1.94 5.77
C MET A 204 -21.56 2.97 5.86
N ALA A 205 -21.67 3.68 6.97
CA ALA A 205 -22.68 4.72 7.16
C ALA A 205 -22.51 5.88 6.17
N GLY A 206 -21.26 6.22 5.84
CA GLY A 206 -20.88 7.29 4.91
C GLY A 206 -20.56 6.83 3.49
N ALA A 207 -20.92 5.61 3.08
CA ALA A 207 -20.39 5.03 1.83
C ALA A 207 -20.75 5.88 0.59
N VAL A 208 -22.00 6.32 0.48
CA VAL A 208 -22.46 7.16 -0.64
C VAL A 208 -21.76 8.54 -0.66
N PRO A 209 -21.76 9.34 0.43
CA PRO A 209 -21.08 10.64 0.41
C PRO A 209 -19.57 10.52 0.22
N MET A 210 -18.93 9.45 0.72
CA MET A 210 -17.51 9.20 0.44
C MET A 210 -17.26 8.94 -1.04
N MET A 211 -18.09 8.14 -1.71
CA MET A 211 -17.95 7.92 -3.15
C MET A 211 -18.26 9.18 -3.98
N GLN A 212 -19.19 10.02 -3.53
CA GLN A 212 -19.46 11.32 -4.18
C GLN A 212 -18.24 12.24 -4.14
N LEU A 213 -17.49 12.24 -3.03
CA LEU A 213 -16.25 13.02 -2.90
C LEU A 213 -15.08 12.45 -3.70
N ALA A 214 -15.01 11.13 -3.84
CA ALA A 214 -13.94 10.46 -4.56
C ALA A 214 -14.11 10.50 -6.08
N LEU A 215 -15.34 10.65 -6.56
CA LEU A 215 -15.64 10.71 -7.99
C LEU A 215 -15.37 12.12 -8.58
N PRO A 216 -15.07 12.21 -9.88
CA PRO A 216 -14.89 13.48 -10.56
C PRO A 216 -16.12 14.40 -10.44
N PRO A 217 -15.92 15.73 -10.40
CA PRO A 217 -17.03 16.69 -10.44
C PRO A 217 -17.93 16.44 -11.65
N GLY A 218 -19.24 16.27 -11.42
CA GLY A 218 -20.22 15.97 -12.47
C GLY A 218 -20.58 14.49 -12.63
N ALA A 219 -19.98 13.58 -11.85
CA ALA A 219 -20.40 12.18 -11.81
C ALA A 219 -21.87 12.04 -11.37
N SER A 220 -22.60 11.08 -11.98
CA SER A 220 -24.00 10.88 -11.68
C SER A 220 -24.20 10.34 -10.24
N PRO A 221 -25.30 10.72 -9.55
CA PRO A 221 -25.64 10.14 -8.24
C PRO A 221 -25.78 8.60 -8.28
N GLU A 222 -26.16 8.05 -9.43
CA GLU A 222 -26.26 6.62 -9.66
C GLU A 222 -24.89 5.94 -9.67
N ALA A 223 -23.87 6.57 -10.29
CA ALA A 223 -22.49 6.08 -10.25
C ALA A 223 -21.94 6.05 -8.83
N ALA A 224 -22.17 7.11 -8.05
CA ALA A 224 -21.77 7.15 -6.64
C ALA A 224 -22.43 6.03 -5.82
N ARG A 225 -23.72 5.76 -6.07
CA ARG A 225 -24.42 4.66 -5.42
C ARG A 225 -23.87 3.29 -5.84
N ALA A 226 -23.61 3.08 -7.13
CA ALA A 226 -23.00 1.84 -7.64
C ALA A 226 -21.62 1.58 -6.99
N TYR A 227 -20.78 2.60 -6.93
CA TYR A 227 -19.45 2.50 -6.31
C TYR A 227 -19.55 2.27 -4.80
N SER A 228 -20.56 2.83 -4.13
CA SER A 228 -20.77 2.65 -2.69
C SER A 228 -21.07 1.19 -2.32
N TRP A 229 -21.73 0.43 -3.20
CA TRP A 229 -21.96 -0.99 -2.98
C TRP A 229 -20.65 -1.80 -2.98
N VAL A 230 -19.70 -1.42 -3.85
CA VAL A 230 -18.37 -2.03 -3.87
C VAL A 230 -17.63 -1.71 -2.58
N LEU A 231 -17.66 -0.45 -2.13
CA LEU A 231 -17.08 -0.06 -0.85
C LEU A 231 -17.68 -0.87 0.31
N LEU A 232 -19.02 -0.97 0.39
CA LEU A 232 -19.73 -1.76 1.40
C LEU A 232 -19.32 -3.24 1.38
N ALA A 233 -19.15 -3.84 0.20
CA ALA A 233 -18.71 -5.22 0.06
C ALA A 233 -17.27 -5.45 0.55
N LEU A 234 -16.41 -4.42 0.50
CA LEU A 234 -15.04 -4.48 1.02
C LEU A 234 -14.94 -4.29 2.54
N MET A 235 -15.93 -3.65 3.18
CA MET A 235 -15.88 -3.30 4.60
C MET A 235 -15.67 -4.47 5.58
N PRO A 236 -16.24 -5.67 5.37
CA PRO A 236 -15.90 -6.84 6.18
C PRO A 236 -14.39 -7.16 6.17
N GLY A 237 -13.68 -6.86 5.09
CA GLY A 237 -12.24 -7.03 4.97
C GLY A 237 -11.42 -6.09 5.86
N VAL A 238 -11.97 -4.94 6.28
CA VAL A 238 -11.29 -3.99 7.19
C VAL A 238 -11.16 -4.60 8.58
N ALA A 239 -12.18 -5.34 9.02
CA ALA A 239 -12.16 -6.07 10.28
C ALA A 239 -11.15 -7.23 10.25
N SER A 240 -11.05 -7.94 9.12
CA SER A 240 -10.14 -9.08 8.95
C SER A 240 -8.66 -8.68 8.94
N THR A 241 -8.33 -7.59 8.25
CA THR A 241 -6.94 -7.09 8.13
C THR A 241 -6.35 -6.54 9.44
N GLY A 242 -7.15 -6.38 10.49
CA GLY A 242 -6.65 -6.08 11.83
C GLY A 242 -6.05 -7.28 12.57
N MET A 243 -6.27 -8.50 12.08
CA MET A 243 -5.90 -9.75 12.75
C MET A 243 -4.67 -10.46 12.14
N VAL A 244 -4.19 -9.99 10.99
CA VAL A 244 -3.04 -10.56 10.24
C VAL A 244 -1.81 -9.70 10.47
#